data_AF-A0A421BIP0-F1
#
_entry.id   AF-A0A421BIP0-F1
#
_cell.length_a   1.000
_cell.length_b   1.000
_cell.length_c   1.000
_cell.angle_alpha   90.00
_cell.angle_beta   90.00
_cell.angle_gamma   90.00
#
_symmetry.space_group_name_H-M   'P 1'
#
loop_
_entity.id
_entity.type
_entity.pdbx_description
1 polymer ?
#
loop_
_entity_poly.entity_id
_entity_poly.type
_entity_poly.pdbx_seq_one_letter_code
_entity_poly.pdbx_strand_id
1 'polypeptide(L)'
;MAEAIKYGFYTVNPDYLEYLNQIDSEVYYNPSYRNSIKPFVGIIVGIENYNYFIPISSAKEKHKRWKNVSDEHFLIYEVIDNSITINGDIYKYYSDEEKMHILSILDIKKMIPVPTGCYERIEFDELEDIRYKDLFEKEYAFCLKVKTKLLKKVEKLYQKQKETGVIRRANCNFSELEKAMLDWK
;
A
#
# COMPACT_ATOMS: atom_id res chain seq x y z
N MET A 1 10.30 0.01 17.71
CA MET A 1 9.06 -0.55 17.14
C MET A 1 8.44 0.51 16.27
N ALA A 2 8.14 0.17 15.02
CA ALA A 2 7.40 1.08 14.15
C ALA A 2 6.00 1.34 14.73
N GLU A 3 5.60 2.61 14.74
CA GLU A 3 4.32 3.08 15.23
C GLU A 3 3.57 3.80 14.11
N ALA A 4 2.28 4.06 14.30
CA ALA A 4 1.52 4.87 13.37
C ALA A 4 0.68 5.89 14.13
N ILE A 5 1.20 7.12 14.20
CA ILE A 5 0.62 8.24 14.96
C ILE A 5 -0.68 8.71 14.31
N LYS A 6 -0.70 8.80 12.97
CA LYS A 6 -1.88 9.19 12.19
C LYS A 6 -2.20 8.13 11.16
N TYR A 7 -2.43 6.90 11.61
CA TYR A 7 -2.79 5.79 10.73
C TYR A 7 -4.06 6.13 9.93
N GLY A 8 -3.99 6.05 8.61
CA GLY A 8 -5.04 6.51 7.71
C GLY A 8 -4.67 6.27 6.25
N PHE A 9 -5.57 6.63 5.35
CA PHE A 9 -5.29 6.68 3.91
C PHE A 9 -4.85 8.09 3.52
N TYR A 10 -3.86 8.14 2.64
CA TYR A 10 -3.24 9.36 2.17
C TYR A 10 -3.04 9.30 0.66
N THR A 11 -3.15 10.45 0.00
CA THR A 11 -2.52 10.67 -1.30
C THR A 11 -1.11 11.18 -1.10
N VAL A 12 -0.24 10.94 -2.09
CA VAL A 12 1.11 11.49 -2.14
C VAL A 12 1.21 12.34 -3.40
N ASN A 13 1.91 13.48 -3.32
CA ASN A 13 2.13 14.38 -4.45
C ASN A 13 2.64 13.58 -5.68
N PRO A 14 1.91 13.59 -6.82
CA PRO A 14 2.30 12.85 -8.01
C PRO A 14 3.66 13.23 -8.59
N ASP A 15 4.09 14.50 -8.47
CA ASP A 15 5.39 14.95 -8.95
C ASP A 15 6.52 14.37 -8.09
N TYR A 16 6.28 14.23 -6.79
CA TYR A 16 7.19 13.54 -5.89
C TYR A 16 7.27 12.03 -6.19
N LEU A 17 6.12 11.40 -6.48
CA LEU A 17 6.09 9.98 -6.90
C LEU A 17 6.84 9.76 -8.21
N GLU A 18 6.70 10.67 -9.19
CA GLU A 18 7.44 10.63 -10.44
C GLU A 18 8.94 10.75 -10.20
N TYR A 19 9.36 11.72 -9.38
CA TYR A 19 10.75 11.91 -9.00
C TYR A 19 11.35 10.66 -8.34
N LEU A 20 10.67 10.08 -7.36
CA LEU A 20 11.13 8.84 -6.73
C LEU A 20 11.17 7.67 -7.73
N ASN A 21 10.21 7.58 -8.65
CA ASN A 21 10.18 6.53 -9.67
C ASN A 21 11.33 6.65 -10.70
N GLN A 22 11.78 7.86 -11.01
CA GLN A 22 12.97 8.08 -11.86
C GLN A 22 14.26 7.57 -11.20
N ILE A 23 14.31 7.54 -9.88
CA ILE A 23 15.45 7.05 -9.09
C ILE A 23 15.35 5.54 -8.88
N ASP A 24 14.16 5.07 -8.51
CA ASP A 24 13.85 3.66 -8.33
C ASP A 24 12.55 3.30 -9.06
N SER A 25 12.69 2.64 -10.19
CA SER A 25 11.58 2.23 -11.05
C SER A 25 10.56 1.30 -10.36
N GLU A 26 10.90 0.73 -9.21
CA GLU A 26 9.99 -0.11 -8.42
C GLU A 26 8.94 0.70 -7.65
N VAL A 27 9.14 2.02 -7.47
CA VAL A 27 8.15 2.92 -6.88
C VAL A 27 6.90 2.97 -7.73
N TYR A 28 5.72 2.86 -7.10
CA TYR A 28 4.46 2.95 -7.83
C TYR A 28 4.16 4.38 -8.28
N TYR A 29 4.31 4.62 -9.58
CA TYR A 29 3.92 5.84 -10.25
C TYR A 29 3.17 5.55 -11.55
N ASN A 30 2.19 6.40 -11.86
CA ASN A 30 1.53 6.46 -13.14
C ASN A 30 1.09 7.91 -13.38
N PRO A 31 1.24 8.47 -14.59
CA PRO A 31 0.81 9.84 -14.87
C PRO A 31 -0.66 10.13 -14.55
N SER A 32 -1.54 9.12 -14.59
CA SER A 32 -2.95 9.25 -14.22
C SER A 32 -3.18 9.61 -12.74
N TYR A 33 -2.19 9.44 -11.86
CA TYR A 33 -2.31 9.80 -10.43
C TYR A 33 -2.43 11.32 -10.22
N ARG A 34 -2.18 12.14 -11.26
CA ARG A 34 -2.51 13.57 -11.23
C ARG A 34 -4.01 13.86 -11.29
N ASN A 35 -4.78 12.91 -11.81
CA ASN A 35 -6.23 13.04 -12.01
C ASN A 35 -7.03 11.93 -11.30
N SER A 36 -6.36 11.03 -10.58
CA SER A 36 -6.98 9.90 -9.91
C SER A 36 -6.31 9.63 -8.58
N ILE A 37 -7.09 9.11 -7.63
CA ILE A 37 -6.61 8.87 -6.28
C ILE A 37 -5.78 7.58 -6.27
N LYS A 38 -4.50 7.70 -5.93
CA LYS A 38 -3.64 6.58 -5.55
C LYS A 38 -3.52 6.54 -4.01
N PRO A 39 -4.24 5.64 -3.32
CA PRO A 39 -4.19 5.58 -1.86
C PRO A 39 -2.91 4.92 -1.35
N PHE A 40 -2.39 5.47 -0.26
CA PHE A 40 -1.31 4.93 0.55
C PHE A 40 -1.75 4.81 2.01
N VAL A 41 -1.29 3.78 2.71
CA VAL A 41 -1.41 3.67 4.17
C VAL A 41 -0.18 4.31 4.81
N GLY A 42 -0.43 5.34 5.61
CA GLY A 42 0.56 6.04 6.43
C GLY A 42 -0.15 6.62 7.65
N ILE A 43 0.45 7.47 8.47
CA ILE A 43 1.88 7.75 8.55
C ILE A 43 2.51 6.68 9.43
N ILE A 44 3.46 5.92 8.89
CA ILE A 44 4.25 4.96 9.67
C ILE A 44 5.51 5.68 10.14
N VAL A 45 5.66 5.82 11.44
CA VAL A 45 6.78 6.47 12.13
C VAL A 45 7.60 5.46 12.92
N GLY A 46 8.77 5.85 13.40
CA GLY A 46 9.67 4.95 14.14
C GLY A 46 10.49 4.03 13.23
N ILE A 47 10.46 4.29 11.92
CA ILE A 47 11.45 3.81 10.96
C ILE A 47 12.48 4.93 10.82
N GLU A 48 13.51 4.91 11.67
CA GLU A 48 14.43 6.04 11.83
C GLU A 48 13.65 7.37 12.01
N ASN A 49 14.01 8.40 11.25
CA ASN A 49 13.36 9.71 11.23
C ASN A 49 12.44 9.93 10.00
N TYR A 50 12.01 8.85 9.34
CA TYR A 50 11.24 8.93 8.10
C TYR A 50 9.76 8.60 8.30
N ASN A 51 8.91 9.31 7.56
CA ASN A 51 7.50 9.01 7.42
C ASN A 51 7.31 8.05 6.24
N TYR A 52 7.00 6.78 6.53
CA TYR A 52 6.78 5.77 5.49
C TYR A 52 5.31 5.59 5.13
N PHE A 53 5.09 5.35 3.85
CA PHE A 53 3.78 5.15 3.24
C PHE A 53 3.78 3.90 2.38
N ILE A 54 2.77 3.05 2.54
CA ILE A 54 2.63 1.78 1.81
C ILE A 54 1.53 1.94 0.75
N PRO A 55 1.80 1.74 -0.54
CA PRO A 55 0.77 1.88 -1.55
C PRO A 55 -0.27 0.77 -1.43
N ILE A 56 -1.54 1.14 -1.64
CA ILE A 56 -2.62 0.20 -1.94
C ILE A 56 -2.80 0.16 -3.47
N SER A 57 -2.95 -1.03 -4.02
CA SER A 57 -3.09 -1.25 -5.46
C SER A 57 -4.21 -2.22 -5.76
N SER A 58 -5.02 -1.93 -6.77
CA SER A 58 -6.15 -2.77 -7.17
C SER A 58 -5.72 -4.20 -7.48
N ALA A 59 -6.64 -5.14 -7.25
CA ALA A 59 -6.44 -6.52 -7.60
C ALA A 59 -6.20 -6.72 -9.11
N LYS A 60 -5.47 -7.78 -9.44
CA LYS A 60 -5.07 -8.17 -10.79
C LYS A 60 -5.03 -9.68 -10.84
N GLU A 61 -5.18 -10.25 -12.03
CA GLU A 61 -5.25 -11.70 -12.24
C GLU A 61 -4.07 -12.47 -11.60
N LYS A 62 -2.87 -11.91 -11.66
CA LYS A 62 -1.66 -12.51 -11.04
C LYS A 62 -1.79 -12.72 -9.53
N HIS A 63 -2.63 -11.93 -8.84
CA HIS A 63 -2.77 -11.99 -7.38
C HIS A 63 -3.59 -13.20 -6.91
N LYS A 64 -4.34 -13.88 -7.78
CA LYS A 64 -5.01 -15.16 -7.44
C LYS A 64 -4.04 -16.22 -6.94
N ARG A 65 -2.82 -16.20 -7.49
CA ARG A 65 -1.73 -17.13 -7.14
C ARG A 65 -0.92 -16.69 -5.92
N TRP A 66 -1.17 -15.48 -5.40
CA TRP A 66 -0.42 -14.97 -4.25
C TRP A 66 -0.94 -15.57 -2.95
N LYS A 67 -0.05 -15.69 -1.96
CA LYS A 67 -0.44 -15.96 -0.58
C LYS A 67 -1.21 -14.75 -0.05
N ASN A 68 -2.19 -14.97 0.81
CA ASN A 68 -3.01 -13.89 1.38
C ASN A 68 -2.15 -12.92 2.21
N VAL A 69 -1.11 -13.44 2.86
CA VAL A 69 -0.12 -12.65 3.61
C VAL A 69 1.28 -13.19 3.33
N SER A 70 2.23 -12.30 3.08
CA SER A 70 3.67 -12.61 3.02
C SER A 70 4.45 -11.66 3.94
N ASP A 71 5.79 -11.67 3.91
CA ASP A 71 6.61 -10.61 4.52
C ASP A 71 6.60 -9.30 3.73
N GLU A 72 6.12 -9.32 2.48
CA GLU A 72 6.19 -8.20 1.53
C GLU A 72 4.84 -7.62 1.14
N HIS A 73 3.71 -8.27 1.48
CA HIS A 73 2.37 -7.80 1.13
C HIS A 73 1.25 -8.40 2.00
N PHE A 74 0.09 -7.76 1.94
CA PHE A 74 -1.21 -8.32 2.31
C PHE A 74 -2.16 -8.22 1.12
N LEU A 75 -2.90 -9.30 0.83
CA LEU A 75 -4.12 -9.19 0.03
C LEU A 75 -5.22 -8.64 0.95
N ILE A 76 -5.89 -7.59 0.49
CA ILE A 76 -7.10 -7.06 1.10
C ILE A 76 -8.29 -7.72 0.39
N TYR A 77 -9.14 -8.39 1.15
CA TYR A 77 -10.22 -9.19 0.60
C TYR A 77 -11.41 -9.22 1.55
N GLU A 78 -12.56 -9.55 0.98
CA GLU A 78 -13.78 -9.96 1.68
C GLU A 78 -14.12 -11.41 1.30
N VAL A 79 -14.94 -12.05 2.13
CA VAL A 79 -15.50 -13.39 1.84
C VAL A 79 -16.96 -13.19 1.49
N ILE A 80 -17.38 -13.74 0.35
CA ILE A 80 -18.72 -13.57 -0.21
C ILE A 80 -19.25 -14.92 -0.71
N ASP A 81 -20.57 -15.03 -0.84
CA ASP A 81 -21.23 -16.22 -1.39
C ASP A 81 -20.78 -16.49 -2.85
N ASN A 82 -20.65 -17.77 -3.21
CA ASN A 82 -20.23 -18.19 -4.54
C ASN A 82 -21.15 -17.72 -5.68
N SER A 83 -22.43 -17.47 -5.39
CA SER A 83 -23.41 -16.93 -6.34
C SER A 83 -23.12 -15.49 -6.79
N ILE A 84 -22.40 -14.69 -5.99
CA ILE A 84 -22.13 -13.27 -6.28
C ILE A 84 -20.93 -13.17 -7.22
N THR A 85 -21.13 -12.80 -8.49
CA THR A 85 -20.02 -12.60 -9.44
C THR A 85 -20.18 -11.28 -10.17
N ILE A 86 -19.18 -10.42 -10.03
CA ILE A 86 -19.10 -9.13 -10.71
C ILE A 86 -17.98 -9.24 -11.75
N ASN A 87 -18.28 -8.82 -12.98
CA ASN A 87 -17.31 -8.91 -14.08
C ASN A 87 -16.13 -7.96 -13.82
N GLY A 88 -14.91 -8.47 -13.96
CA GLY A 88 -13.67 -7.73 -13.72
C GLY A 88 -13.05 -7.92 -12.33
N ASP A 89 -13.83 -8.42 -11.37
CA ASP A 89 -13.34 -8.68 -10.02
C ASP A 89 -12.47 -9.94 -9.96
N ILE A 90 -11.59 -9.98 -8.95
CA ILE A 90 -10.59 -11.02 -8.79
C ILE A 90 -10.98 -11.93 -7.64
N TYR A 91 -11.36 -13.17 -7.96
CA TYR A 91 -11.77 -14.17 -6.97
C TYR A 91 -10.72 -15.25 -6.74
N LYS A 92 -10.72 -15.80 -5.52
CA LYS A 92 -9.96 -16.98 -5.12
C LYS A 92 -10.86 -17.92 -4.33
N TYR A 93 -10.66 -19.23 -4.51
CA TYR A 93 -11.39 -20.24 -3.72
C TYR A 93 -11.20 -20.00 -2.22
N TYR A 94 -12.28 -20.13 -1.46
CA TYR A 94 -12.29 -20.06 -0.01
C TYR A 94 -12.94 -21.31 0.60
N SER A 95 -14.16 -21.62 0.17
CA SER A 95 -14.89 -22.83 0.54
C SER A 95 -15.85 -23.25 -0.59
N ASP A 96 -16.65 -24.29 -0.36
CA ASP A 96 -17.63 -24.77 -1.34
C ASP A 96 -18.86 -23.84 -1.45
N GLU A 97 -19.10 -23.01 -0.44
CA GLU A 97 -20.23 -22.07 -0.38
C GLU A 97 -19.78 -20.62 -0.63
N GLU A 98 -18.52 -20.30 -0.31
CA GLU A 98 -18.00 -18.94 -0.35
C GLU A 98 -16.69 -18.83 -1.15
N LYS A 99 -16.40 -17.62 -1.62
CA LYS A 99 -15.15 -17.23 -2.26
C LYS A 99 -14.57 -15.98 -1.65
N MET A 100 -13.25 -15.86 -1.75
CA MET A 100 -12.56 -14.61 -1.45
C MET A 100 -12.64 -13.69 -2.66
N HIS A 101 -13.23 -12.52 -2.47
CA HIS A 101 -13.12 -11.40 -3.39
C HIS A 101 -11.90 -10.55 -2.99
N ILE A 102 -10.86 -10.56 -3.83
CA ILE A 102 -9.66 -9.77 -3.61
C ILE A 102 -9.94 -8.35 -4.11
N LEU A 103 -10.02 -7.40 -3.18
CA LEU A 103 -10.27 -5.99 -3.44
C LEU A 103 -8.98 -5.32 -3.92
N SER A 104 -7.91 -5.47 -3.14
CA SER A 104 -6.64 -4.79 -3.37
C SER A 104 -5.48 -5.44 -2.64
N ILE A 105 -4.31 -4.82 -2.75
CA ILE A 105 -3.05 -5.30 -2.21
C ILE A 105 -2.39 -4.14 -1.51
N LEU A 106 -2.05 -4.37 -0.25
CA LEU A 106 -1.19 -3.50 0.53
C LEU A 106 0.26 -3.99 0.35
N ASP A 107 1.04 -3.26 -0.43
CA ASP A 107 2.31 -3.75 -0.96
C ASP A 107 3.52 -3.19 -0.19
N ILE A 108 3.87 -3.85 0.93
CA ILE A 108 4.91 -3.42 1.89
C ILE A 108 6.27 -3.23 1.20
N LYS A 109 6.64 -4.12 0.28
CA LYS A 109 7.93 -4.00 -0.44
C LYS A 109 8.01 -2.77 -1.34
N LYS A 110 6.89 -2.08 -1.58
CA LYS A 110 6.76 -0.87 -2.39
C LYS A 110 6.60 0.40 -1.54
N MET A 111 6.82 0.30 -0.23
CA MET A 111 6.71 1.44 0.65
C MET A 111 7.79 2.48 0.35
N ILE A 112 7.44 3.75 0.54
CA ILE A 112 8.29 4.89 0.22
C ILE A 112 8.37 5.85 1.43
N PRO A 113 9.52 6.49 1.66
CA PRO A 113 9.59 7.65 2.52
C PRO A 113 8.92 8.85 1.81
N VAL A 114 8.23 9.71 2.56
CA VAL A 114 7.58 10.90 1.98
C VAL A 114 7.84 12.10 2.90
N PRO A 115 8.29 13.25 2.35
CA PRO A 115 8.57 14.43 3.16
C PRO A 115 7.25 15.11 3.58
N THR A 116 7.30 15.84 4.70
CA THR A 116 6.17 16.64 5.15
C THR A 116 5.74 17.63 4.06
N GLY A 117 4.43 17.76 3.84
CA GLY A 117 3.87 18.63 2.80
C GLY A 117 3.71 17.97 1.43
N CYS A 118 4.20 16.75 1.23
CA CYS A 118 4.00 15.97 0.00
C CYS A 118 2.93 14.88 0.12
N TYR A 119 2.08 14.94 1.15
CA TYR A 119 0.97 14.02 1.34
C TYR A 119 -0.23 14.72 1.96
N GLU A 120 -1.42 14.24 1.63
CA GLU A 120 -2.70 14.73 2.13
C GLU A 120 -3.53 13.55 2.60
N ARG A 121 -4.27 13.73 3.70
CA ARG A 121 -5.14 12.68 4.22
C ARG A 121 -6.38 12.60 3.34
N ILE A 122 -6.81 11.38 3.04
CA ILE A 122 -8.07 11.15 2.33
C ILE A 122 -9.18 11.12 3.36
N GLU A 123 -10.09 12.10 3.30
CA GLU A 123 -11.32 12.10 4.07
C GLU A 123 -12.43 11.41 3.27
N PHE A 124 -12.86 10.22 3.70
CA PHE A 124 -13.77 9.39 2.91
C PHE A 124 -15.15 10.02 2.71
N ASP A 125 -15.57 10.90 3.63
CA ASP A 125 -16.83 11.63 3.53
C ASP A 125 -16.83 12.72 2.44
N GLU A 126 -15.65 13.12 1.96
CA GLU A 126 -15.49 14.10 0.88
C GLU A 126 -15.46 13.44 -0.51
N LEU A 127 -15.48 12.10 -0.58
CA LEU A 127 -15.51 11.36 -1.85
C LEU A 127 -16.91 11.38 -2.47
N GLU A 128 -17.02 11.92 -3.68
CA GLU A 128 -18.30 11.97 -4.43
C GLU A 128 -18.74 10.60 -4.96
N ASP A 129 -17.82 9.74 -5.41
CA ASP A 129 -18.16 8.39 -5.90
C ASP A 129 -18.39 7.43 -4.73
N ILE A 130 -19.67 7.12 -4.50
CA ILE A 130 -20.14 6.22 -3.43
C ILE A 130 -19.47 4.84 -3.48
N ARG A 131 -19.13 4.33 -4.68
CA ARG A 131 -18.46 3.02 -4.81
C ARG A 131 -17.01 3.10 -4.37
N TYR A 132 -16.32 4.20 -4.68
CA TYR A 132 -14.97 4.44 -4.17
C TYR A 132 -14.98 4.56 -2.65
N LYS A 133 -15.98 5.26 -2.09
CA LYS A 133 -16.16 5.36 -0.64
C LYS A 133 -16.33 3.99 0.01
N ASP A 134 -17.28 3.17 -0.47
CA ASP A 134 -17.50 1.80 0.06
C ASP A 134 -16.24 0.94 -0.04
N LEU A 135 -15.53 0.99 -1.17
CA LEU A 135 -14.27 0.28 -1.35
C LEU A 135 -13.22 0.72 -0.32
N PHE A 136 -13.02 2.03 -0.15
CA PHE A 136 -12.01 2.57 0.77
C PHE A 136 -12.34 2.25 2.23
N GLU A 137 -13.63 2.27 2.60
CA GLU A 137 -14.08 1.87 3.94
C GLU A 137 -13.77 0.39 4.21
N LYS A 138 -14.06 -0.50 3.26
CA LYS A 138 -13.72 -1.94 3.36
C LYS A 138 -12.22 -2.16 3.47
N GLU A 139 -11.45 -1.50 2.60
CA GLU A 139 -9.99 -1.61 2.60
C GLU A 139 -9.38 -1.09 3.91
N TYR A 140 -9.85 0.06 4.39
CA TYR A 140 -9.38 0.67 5.62
C TYR A 140 -9.73 -0.18 6.85
N ALA A 141 -10.94 -0.74 6.91
CA ALA A 141 -11.34 -1.67 7.96
C ALA A 141 -10.42 -2.89 8.01
N PHE A 142 -10.04 -3.45 6.85
CA PHE A 142 -9.06 -4.52 6.77
C PHE A 142 -7.69 -4.08 7.28
N CYS A 143 -7.21 -2.91 6.84
CA CYS A 143 -5.93 -2.33 7.27
C CYS A 143 -5.88 -2.11 8.78
N LEU A 144 -6.98 -1.71 9.43
CA LEU A 144 -7.07 -1.57 10.88
C LEU A 144 -6.94 -2.94 11.56
N LYS A 145 -7.66 -3.95 11.08
CA LYS A 145 -7.61 -5.33 11.62
C LYS A 145 -6.21 -5.93 11.60
N VAL A 146 -5.41 -5.61 10.58
CA VAL A 146 -4.04 -6.16 10.42
C VAL A 146 -2.92 -5.23 10.91
N LYS A 147 -3.24 -4.03 11.41
CA LYS A 147 -2.28 -2.95 11.74
C LYS A 147 -1.06 -3.44 12.52
N THR A 148 -1.24 -4.14 13.63
CA THR A 148 -0.13 -4.62 14.46
C THR A 148 0.78 -5.60 13.71
N LYS A 149 0.21 -6.48 12.89
CA LYS A 149 0.97 -7.45 12.09
C LYS A 149 1.67 -6.78 10.91
N LEU A 150 1.04 -5.77 10.32
CA LEU A 150 1.61 -4.94 9.27
C LEU A 150 2.86 -4.21 9.76
N LEU A 151 2.77 -3.47 10.86
CA LEU A 151 3.90 -2.69 11.41
C LEU A 151 5.10 -3.57 11.74
N LYS A 152 4.89 -4.75 12.33
CA LYS A 152 5.97 -5.73 12.57
C LYS A 152 6.66 -6.21 11.28
N LYS A 153 5.91 -6.35 10.18
CA LYS A 153 6.46 -6.78 8.89
C LYS A 153 7.23 -5.67 8.21
N VAL A 154 6.69 -4.45 8.24
CA VAL A 154 7.35 -3.22 7.77
C VAL A 154 8.71 -3.06 8.44
N GLU A 155 8.75 -3.08 9.77
CA GLU A 155 9.99 -2.94 10.54
C GLU A 155 10.99 -4.04 10.19
N LYS A 156 10.54 -5.30 10.13
CA LYS A 156 11.41 -6.43 9.78
C LYS A 156 11.97 -6.33 8.35
N LEU A 157 11.15 -5.94 7.38
CA LEU A 157 11.57 -5.80 5.99
C LEU A 157 12.58 -4.66 5.84
N TYR A 158 12.30 -3.52 6.47
CA TYR A 158 13.17 -2.36 6.49
C TYR A 158 14.53 -2.69 7.11
N GLN A 159 14.55 -3.18 8.35
CA GLN A 159 15.79 -3.47 9.07
C GLN A 159 16.65 -4.49 8.34
N LYS A 160 16.03 -5.55 7.79
CA LYS A 160 16.76 -6.53 6.98
C LYS A 160 17.44 -5.89 5.77
N GLN A 161 16.78 -4.95 5.09
CA GLN A 161 17.40 -4.25 3.96
C GLN A 161 18.55 -3.34 4.42
N LYS A 162 18.40 -2.63 5.55
CA LYS A 162 19.45 -1.75 6.11
C LYS A 162 20.67 -2.52 6.60
N GLU A 163 20.47 -3.64 7.29
CA GLU A 163 21.54 -4.46 7.83
C GLU A 163 22.32 -5.20 6.74
N THR A 164 21.62 -5.73 5.73
CA THR A 164 22.25 -6.60 4.71
C THR A 164 22.65 -5.87 3.44
N GLY A 165 22.05 -4.72 3.15
CA GLY A 165 22.16 -4.03 1.86
C GLY A 165 21.52 -4.78 0.68
N VAL A 166 20.89 -5.94 0.91
CA VAL A 166 20.32 -6.76 -0.17
C VAL A 166 18.93 -6.27 -0.55
N ILE A 167 18.79 -5.80 -1.79
CA ILE A 167 17.51 -5.45 -2.39
C ILE A 167 16.95 -6.69 -3.10
N ARG A 168 15.83 -7.21 -2.60
CA ARG A 168 15.15 -8.34 -3.26
C ARG A 168 14.47 -7.85 -4.53
N ARG A 169 14.29 -8.77 -5.48
CA ARG A 169 13.61 -8.48 -6.75
C ARG A 169 12.27 -7.79 -6.52
N ALA A 170 12.05 -6.68 -7.23
CA ALA A 170 10.84 -5.88 -7.18
C ALA A 170 10.56 -5.18 -5.84
N ASN A 171 11.53 -5.10 -4.93
CA ASN A 171 11.45 -4.26 -3.74
C ASN A 171 12.02 -2.89 -4.06
N CYS A 172 11.43 -1.85 -3.46
CA CYS A 172 12.05 -0.54 -3.44
C CYS A 172 13.36 -0.55 -2.66
N ASN A 173 14.31 0.27 -3.10
CA ASN A 173 15.56 0.55 -2.42
C ASN A 173 15.36 1.69 -1.41
N PHE A 174 15.08 1.33 -0.16
CA PHE A 174 14.77 2.28 0.91
C PHE A 174 15.90 3.28 1.14
N SER A 175 17.16 2.83 1.07
CA SER A 175 18.32 3.71 1.27
C SER A 175 18.51 4.73 0.15
N GLU A 176 18.18 4.39 -1.10
CA GLU A 176 18.21 5.35 -2.21
C GLU A 176 17.04 6.33 -2.14
N LEU A 177 15.84 5.83 -1.83
CA LEU A 177 14.65 6.67 -1.71
C LEU A 177 14.73 7.66 -0.54
N GLU A 178 15.34 7.29 0.56
CA GLU A 178 15.59 8.20 1.69
C GLU A 178 16.54 9.34 1.30
N LYS A 179 17.62 9.05 0.58
CA LYS A 179 18.54 10.08 0.07
C LYS A 179 17.81 11.01 -0.90
N ALA A 180 17.07 10.43 -1.84
CA ALA A 180 16.24 11.18 -2.77
C ALA A 180 15.23 12.09 -2.06
N MET A 181 14.58 11.61 -0.99
CA MET A 181 13.67 12.42 -0.20
C MET A 181 14.36 13.67 0.38
N LEU A 182 15.62 13.55 0.82
CA LEU A 182 16.38 14.68 1.37
C LEU A 182 16.80 15.69 0.30
N ASP A 183 16.97 15.23 -0.95
CA ASP A 183 17.32 16.07 -2.10
C ASP A 183 16.10 16.74 -2.76
N TRP A 184 14.88 16.32 -2.40
CA TRP A 184 13.63 16.92 -2.87
C TRP A 184 13.46 18.34 -2.34
N LYS A 185 13.23 19.30 -3.25
CA LYS A 185 13.11 20.73 -2.97
C LYS A 185 11.70 21.24 -3.25
#